data_AF-A0A4Y3WNC8-F1
#
_entry.id   AF-A0A4Y3WNC8-F1
#
_cell.length_a   1.000
_cell.length_b   1.000
_cell.length_c   1.000
_cell.angle_alpha   90.00
_cell.angle_beta   90.00
_cell.angle_gamma   90.00
#
_symmetry.space_group_name_H-M   'P 1'
#
loop_
_entity.id
_entity.type
_entity.pdbx_description
1 polymer ?
#
loop_
_entity_poly.entity_id
_entity_poly.type
_entity_poly.pdbx_seq_one_letter_code
_entity_poly.pdbx_strand_id
1 'polypeptide(L)'
;MLAAGTITAVAYAGGPSRDTAGIHGCVQQRTGALRVVDPARGQGCRTGHGYFAEYAVTLSQAAGLPGPAGPRGPRGPAGGGIESLDDLEGLPCNEGSADEGVVDIRILPPEQGSQVLWRCLTDRTVTTAPTPQPTLQPTPTMPEGTPDPSAPPPMSETPPTTAPLVEPTTSGASS
;
A
#
# COMPACT_ATOMS: atom_id res chain seq x y z
N MET A 1 -12.91 60.98 14.53
CA MET A 1 -12.24 59.98 13.66
C MET A 1 -11.42 59.07 14.53
N LEU A 2 -11.78 57.78 14.65
CA LEU A 2 -11.01 56.77 15.37
C LEU A 2 -10.21 55.96 14.33
N ALA A 3 -8.89 56.00 14.41
CA ALA A 3 -8.00 55.23 13.56
C ALA A 3 -7.73 53.87 14.22
N ALA A 4 -8.24 52.80 13.62
CA ALA A 4 -7.95 51.43 14.03
C ALA A 4 -6.60 51.00 13.43
N GLY A 5 -5.56 50.93 14.26
CA GLY A 5 -4.24 50.42 13.88
C GLY A 5 -4.13 48.92 14.14
N THR A 6 -3.97 48.11 13.10
CA THR A 6 -3.68 46.68 13.23
C THR A 6 -2.20 46.46 13.50
N ILE A 7 -1.86 45.88 14.65
CA ILE A 7 -0.50 45.45 14.98
C ILE A 7 -0.31 44.02 14.47
N THR A 8 0.47 43.85 13.40
CA THR A 8 0.83 42.53 12.87
C THR A 8 2.10 42.06 13.59
N ALA A 9 1.97 41.13 14.54
CA ALA A 9 3.11 40.51 15.19
C ALA A 9 3.65 39.37 14.31
N VAL A 10 4.88 39.54 13.78
CA VAL A 10 5.57 38.48 13.04
C VAL A 10 6.34 37.63 14.05
N ALA A 11 5.85 36.42 14.32
CA ALA A 11 6.56 35.45 15.14
C ALA A 11 7.69 34.83 14.30
N TYR A 12 8.91 35.33 14.46
CA TYR A 12 10.10 34.63 13.98
C TYR A 12 10.36 33.42 14.88
N ALA A 13 9.93 32.24 14.44
CA ALA A 13 10.43 30.99 14.98
C ALA A 13 11.89 30.82 14.55
N GLY A 14 12.80 31.49 15.27
CA GLY A 14 14.21 31.17 15.24
C GLY A 14 14.40 29.80 15.87
N GLY A 15 14.22 28.74 15.07
CA GLY A 15 14.59 27.39 15.49
C GLY A 15 16.05 27.41 15.92
N PRO A 16 16.41 26.83 17.08
CA PRO A 16 17.80 26.81 17.51
C PRO A 16 18.65 26.19 16.39
N SER A 17 19.68 26.93 15.94
CA SER A 17 20.62 26.46 14.94
C SER A 17 21.10 25.07 15.34
N ARG A 18 20.92 24.11 14.43
CA ARG A 18 21.26 22.68 14.61
C ARG A 18 22.76 22.41 14.57
N ASP A 19 23.57 23.40 14.89
CA ASP A 19 25.02 23.33 14.82
C ASP A 19 25.54 23.29 16.26
N THR A 20 25.68 22.07 16.78
CA THR A 20 26.67 21.75 17.83
C THR A 20 26.54 22.49 19.18
N ALA A 21 25.35 22.96 19.57
CA ALA A 21 25.13 23.50 20.90
C ALA A 21 24.93 22.37 21.93
N GLY A 22 26.02 21.71 22.33
CA GLY A 22 25.99 20.78 23.45
C GLY A 22 25.44 21.48 24.70
N ILE A 23 24.56 20.82 25.45
CA ILE A 23 24.10 21.37 26.72
C ILE A 23 25.25 21.25 27.70
N HIS A 24 25.76 22.38 28.17
CA HIS A 24 26.82 22.42 29.18
C HIS A 24 26.20 22.34 30.57
N GLY A 25 26.73 21.46 31.41
CA GLY A 25 26.32 21.32 32.80
C GLY A 25 27.51 21.36 33.74
N CYS A 26 27.24 21.70 35.00
CA CYS A 26 28.18 21.59 36.10
C CYS A 26 27.55 20.74 37.19
N VAL A 27 28.28 19.73 37.67
CA VAL A 27 27.81 18.85 38.74
C VAL A 27 28.59 19.18 40.01
N GLN A 28 27.87 19.49 41.09
CA GLN A 28 28.47 19.74 42.41
C GLN A 28 29.02 18.44 42.99
N GLN A 29 30.31 18.41 43.33
CA GLN A 29 31.03 17.20 43.71
C GLN A 29 30.47 16.51 44.97
N ARG A 30 29.92 17.29 45.92
CA ARG A 30 29.44 16.74 47.20
C ARG A 30 28.01 16.24 47.16
N THR A 31 27.13 16.93 46.44
CA THR A 31 25.67 16.68 46.45
C THR A 31 25.19 15.98 45.19
N GLY A 32 25.98 16.01 44.12
CA GLY A 32 25.57 15.55 42.79
C GLY A 32 24.59 16.50 42.08
N ALA A 33 24.33 17.69 42.64
CA ALA A 33 23.41 18.64 42.02
C ALA A 33 23.94 19.11 40.65
N LEU A 34 23.15 18.93 39.60
CA LEU A 34 23.43 19.39 38.25
C LEU A 34 22.83 20.78 38.04
N ARG A 35 23.62 21.74 37.54
CA ARG A 35 23.10 22.96 36.94
C ARG A 35 23.49 23.05 35.48
N VAL A 36 22.58 23.55 34.65
CA VAL A 36 22.86 23.89 33.26
C VAL A 36 23.55 25.26 33.24
N VAL A 37 24.58 25.39 32.42
CA VAL A 37 25.31 26.65 32.23
C VAL A 37 25.30 27.06 30.76
N ASP A 38 25.32 28.36 30.52
CA ASP A 38 25.48 28.95 29.20
C ASP A 38 26.85 29.65 29.09
N PRO A 39 27.87 28.98 28.51
CA PRO A 39 29.19 29.57 28.32
C PRO A 39 29.17 30.80 27.41
N ALA A 40 28.22 30.91 26.48
CA ALA A 40 28.09 32.09 25.61
C ALA A 40 27.66 33.34 26.39
N ARG A 41 27.06 33.16 27.57
CA ARG A 41 26.75 34.22 28.54
C ARG A 41 27.80 34.36 29.64
N GLY A 42 28.97 33.73 29.49
CA GLY A 42 30.04 33.76 30.48
C GLY A 42 29.76 32.92 31.73
N GLN A 43 28.78 32.01 31.71
CA GLN A 43 28.54 31.10 32.83
C GLN A 43 29.51 29.92 32.77
N GLY A 44 29.99 29.46 33.94
CA GLY A 44 30.92 28.33 34.03
C GLY A 44 30.83 27.56 35.33
N CYS A 45 31.59 26.46 35.42
CA CYS A 45 31.66 25.64 36.61
C CYS A 45 32.54 26.28 37.69
N ARG A 46 32.18 26.05 38.95
CA ARG A 46 32.98 26.48 40.11
C ARG A 46 34.08 25.46 40.35
N THR A 47 35.24 25.67 39.73
CA THR A 47 36.38 24.74 39.79
C THR A 47 37.25 24.89 41.04
N GLY A 48 36.94 25.85 41.92
CA GLY A 48 37.69 26.06 43.16
C GLY A 48 37.52 24.92 44.18
N HIS A 49 38.48 24.81 45.10
CA HIS A 49 38.40 23.88 46.22
C HIS A 49 37.33 24.31 47.24
N GLY A 50 36.57 23.35 47.77
CA GLY A 50 35.61 23.58 48.86
C GLY A 50 34.24 22.95 48.62
N TYR A 51 33.26 23.34 49.44
CA TYR A 51 31.92 22.74 49.45
C TYR A 51 31.10 22.96 48.16
N PHE A 52 31.50 23.90 47.33
CA PHE A 52 30.85 24.24 46.06
C PHE A 52 31.71 23.89 44.84
N ALA A 53 32.71 23.01 45.02
CA ALA A 53 33.50 22.49 43.91
C ALA A 53 32.60 21.72 42.95
N GLU A 54 32.78 21.98 41.66
CA GLU A 54 32.02 21.37 40.57
C GLU A 54 32.96 20.87 39.49
N TYR A 55 32.50 19.89 38.71
CA TYR A 55 33.16 19.48 37.47
C TYR A 55 32.21 19.69 36.29
N ALA A 56 32.80 19.99 35.12
CA ALA A 56 32.06 20.21 33.89
C ALA A 56 31.59 18.88 33.30
N VAL A 57 30.34 18.85 32.85
CA VAL A 57 29.78 17.76 32.05
C VAL A 57 29.24 18.35 30.75
N THR A 58 29.57 17.69 29.64
CA THR A 58 28.96 17.99 28.36
C THR A 58 27.86 16.96 28.14
N LEU A 59 26.61 17.40 28.19
CA LEU A 59 25.49 16.58 27.72
C LEU A 59 25.49 16.70 26.20
N SER A 60 26.39 15.95 25.57
CA SER A 60 26.24 15.70 24.15
C SER A 60 24.93 14.95 23.99
N GLN A 61 24.06 15.47 23.13
CA GLN A 61 23.04 14.64 22.52
C GLN A 61 23.79 13.67 21.61
N ALA A 62 24.42 12.63 22.18
CA ALA A 62 24.57 11.42 21.40
C ALA A 62 23.15 11.13 20.94
N ALA A 63 22.91 11.20 19.62
CA ALA A 63 21.63 10.80 19.07
C ALA A 63 21.33 9.46 19.71
N GLY A 64 20.23 9.38 20.46
CA GLY A 64 19.84 8.12 21.09
C GLY A 64 19.87 7.04 20.01
N LEU A 65 20.24 5.81 20.38
CA LEU A 65 20.13 4.71 19.44
C LEU A 65 18.73 4.78 18.79
N PRO A 66 18.61 4.61 17.46
CA PRO A 66 17.31 4.50 16.84
C PRO A 66 16.45 3.55 17.66
N GLY A 67 15.22 3.96 17.95
CA GLY A 67 14.28 3.08 18.67
C GLY A 67 14.16 1.73 17.94
N PRO A 68 13.72 0.66 18.63
CA PRO A 68 13.43 -0.59 17.96
C PRO A 68 12.43 -0.34 16.83
N ALA A 69 12.51 -1.14 15.76
CA ALA A 69 11.48 -1.12 14.72
C ALA A 69 10.10 -1.29 15.36
N GLY A 70 9.11 -0.54 14.88
CA GLY A 70 7.72 -0.71 15.33
C GLY A 70 7.22 -2.14 15.04
N PRO A 71 6.16 -2.59 15.73
CA PRO A 71 5.54 -3.86 15.41
C PRO A 71 5.08 -3.86 13.95
N ARG A 72 5.09 -5.04 13.31
CA ARG A 72 4.48 -5.21 12.00
C ARG A 72 3.01 -4.77 12.06
N GLY A 73 2.56 -3.99 11.08
CA GLY A 73 1.14 -3.64 10.97
C GLY A 73 0.24 -4.88 10.84
N PRO A 74 -1.07 -4.76 11.13
CA PRO A 74 -2.00 -5.85 10.92
C PRO A 74 -1.98 -6.32 9.46
N ARG A 75 -2.32 -7.59 9.23
CA ARG A 75 -2.58 -8.07 7.87
C ARG A 75 -3.69 -7.21 7.26
N GLY A 76 -3.52 -6.78 6.01
CA GLY A 76 -4.58 -6.09 5.28
C GLY A 76 -5.83 -6.97 5.13
N PRO A 77 -6.98 -6.39 4.78
CA PRO A 77 -8.19 -7.17 4.48
C PRO A 77 -7.91 -8.20 3.39
N ALA A 78 -8.64 -9.31 3.40
CA ALA A 78 -8.65 -10.20 2.25
C ALA A 78 -9.14 -9.40 1.02
N GLY A 79 -8.46 -9.56 -0.12
CA GLY A 79 -8.98 -9.02 -1.38
C GLY A 79 -10.33 -9.66 -1.69
N GLY A 80 -11.21 -8.91 -2.37
CA GLY A 80 -12.36 -9.52 -3.03
C GLY A 80 -11.84 -10.62 -3.97
N GLY A 81 -12.40 -11.82 -3.88
CA GLY A 81 -12.08 -12.87 -4.85
C GLY A 81 -12.46 -12.42 -6.26
N ILE A 82 -11.85 -13.02 -7.27
CA ILE A 82 -12.33 -12.93 -8.66
C ILE A 82 -13.54 -13.85 -8.80
N GLU A 83 -14.64 -13.34 -9.34
CA GLU A 83 -15.87 -14.11 -9.53
C GLU A 83 -15.81 -14.89 -10.85
N SER A 84 -15.18 -14.32 -11.88
CA SER A 84 -14.87 -14.99 -13.13
C SER A 84 -13.38 -14.88 -13.47
N LEU A 85 -12.85 -15.87 -14.21
CA LEU A 85 -11.54 -15.75 -14.86
C LEU A 85 -11.54 -14.68 -15.94
N ASP A 86 -12.69 -14.39 -16.55
CA ASP A 86 -12.84 -13.34 -17.55
C ASP A 86 -12.61 -11.94 -16.95
N ASP A 87 -12.80 -11.77 -15.63
CA ASP A 87 -12.52 -10.50 -14.93
C ASP A 87 -11.04 -10.12 -14.95
N LEU A 88 -10.17 -11.09 -15.28
CA LEU A 88 -8.74 -10.87 -15.44
C LEU A 88 -8.37 -10.49 -16.88
N GLU A 89 -9.27 -10.62 -17.86
CA GLU A 89 -9.03 -10.21 -19.24
C GLU A 89 -9.00 -8.67 -19.35
N GLY A 90 -7.99 -8.15 -20.04
CA GLY A 90 -7.80 -6.71 -20.21
C GLY A 90 -7.16 -5.99 -19.01
N LEU A 91 -6.95 -6.66 -17.88
CA LEU A 91 -6.18 -6.08 -16.78
C LEU A 91 -4.72 -5.82 -17.19
N PRO A 92 -4.08 -4.77 -16.65
CA PRO A 92 -2.71 -4.45 -16.99
C PRO A 92 -1.76 -5.55 -16.48
N CYS A 93 -0.76 -5.87 -17.30
CA CYS A 93 0.33 -6.76 -16.94
C CYS A 93 1.67 -6.04 -17.09
N ASN A 94 2.63 -6.38 -16.22
CA ASN A 94 3.96 -5.75 -16.16
C ASN A 94 3.93 -4.22 -15.98
N GLU A 95 2.99 -3.68 -15.18
CA GLU A 95 2.89 -2.24 -14.92
C GLU A 95 4.25 -1.62 -14.53
N GLY A 96 4.62 -0.52 -15.19
CA GLY A 96 5.87 0.20 -14.93
C GLY A 96 7.11 -0.42 -15.58
N SER A 97 6.94 -1.37 -16.49
CA SER A 97 8.02 -2.00 -17.25
C SER A 97 7.94 -1.66 -18.75
N ALA A 98 9.03 -1.87 -19.50
CA ALA A 98 9.06 -1.62 -20.95
C ALA A 98 8.19 -2.60 -21.77
N ASP A 99 7.77 -3.71 -21.13
CA ASP A 99 6.89 -4.75 -21.67
C ASP A 99 5.51 -4.71 -20.98
N GLU A 100 5.04 -3.51 -20.60
CA GLU A 100 3.69 -3.29 -20.12
C GLU A 100 2.66 -3.64 -21.21
N GLY A 101 1.53 -4.21 -20.80
CA GLY A 101 0.51 -4.71 -21.70
C GLY A 101 -0.81 -5.04 -21.02
N VAL A 102 -1.66 -5.80 -21.70
CA VAL A 102 -2.93 -6.29 -21.18
C VAL A 102 -2.99 -7.82 -21.17
N VAL A 103 -3.68 -8.40 -20.19
CA VAL A 103 -3.86 -9.85 -20.07
C VAL A 103 -4.88 -10.36 -21.11
N ASP A 104 -4.48 -11.34 -21.94
CA ASP A 104 -5.33 -12.17 -22.81
C ASP A 104 -5.43 -13.58 -22.21
N ILE A 105 -6.66 -14.05 -22.03
CA ILE A 105 -6.95 -15.35 -21.41
C ILE A 105 -7.61 -16.22 -22.46
N ARG A 106 -7.05 -17.42 -22.66
CA ARG A 106 -7.62 -18.41 -23.58
C ARG A 106 -7.85 -19.71 -22.87
N ILE A 107 -9.11 -20.13 -22.87
CA ILE A 107 -9.51 -21.46 -22.41
C ILE A 107 -9.51 -22.35 -23.64
N LEU A 108 -8.53 -23.26 -23.73
CA LEU A 108 -8.45 -24.21 -24.83
C LEU A 108 -9.48 -25.33 -24.62
N PRO A 109 -10.13 -25.81 -25.70
CA PRO A 109 -11.13 -26.85 -25.60
C PRO A 109 -10.55 -28.16 -25.04
N PRO A 110 -11.37 -28.97 -24.36
CA PRO A 110 -10.92 -30.13 -23.58
C PRO A 110 -10.34 -31.27 -24.43
N GLU A 111 -10.50 -31.24 -25.75
CA GLU A 111 -9.95 -32.24 -26.67
C GLU A 111 -8.41 -32.35 -26.58
N GLN A 112 -7.75 -31.32 -26.04
CA GLN A 112 -6.29 -31.24 -25.85
C GLN A 112 -5.89 -31.17 -24.36
N GLY A 113 -6.83 -31.51 -23.46
CA GLY A 113 -6.74 -31.23 -22.03
C GLY A 113 -7.13 -29.78 -21.74
N SER A 114 -7.97 -29.58 -20.72
CA SER A 114 -8.38 -28.23 -20.32
C SER A 114 -7.16 -27.42 -19.89
N GLN A 115 -6.75 -26.48 -20.74
CA GLN A 115 -5.63 -25.58 -20.49
C GLN A 115 -6.14 -24.15 -20.48
N VAL A 116 -5.71 -23.38 -19.47
CA VAL A 116 -5.91 -21.94 -19.42
C VAL A 116 -4.58 -21.28 -19.75
N LEU A 117 -4.51 -20.63 -20.91
CA LEU A 117 -3.34 -19.90 -21.35
C LEU A 117 -3.49 -18.42 -20.97
N TRP A 118 -2.48 -17.89 -20.28
CA TRP A 118 -2.39 -16.49 -19.89
C TRP A 118 -1.29 -15.82 -20.71
N ARG A 119 -1.60 -14.73 -21.40
CA ARG A 119 -0.63 -13.97 -22.19
C ARG A 119 -0.68 -12.50 -21.81
N CYS A 120 0.48 -11.88 -21.68
CA CYS A 120 0.59 -10.44 -21.62
C CYS A 120 0.77 -9.93 -23.06
N LEU A 121 -0.27 -9.31 -23.61
CA LEU A 121 -0.21 -8.65 -24.91
C LEU A 121 0.40 -7.27 -24.74
N THR A 122 1.63 -7.09 -25.22
CA THR A 122 2.31 -5.80 -25.26
C THR A 122 2.16 -5.20 -26.65
N ASP A 123 2.35 -3.89 -26.80
CA ASP A 123 2.30 -3.23 -28.12
C ASP A 123 3.29 -3.82 -29.15
N ARG A 124 4.30 -4.58 -28.68
CA ARG A 124 5.26 -5.28 -29.55
C ARG A 124 4.78 -6.67 -29.99
N THR A 125 3.88 -7.31 -29.26
CA THR A 125 3.32 -8.62 -29.64
C THR A 125 2.13 -8.49 -30.58
N VAL A 126 1.58 -7.28 -30.77
CA VAL A 126 0.73 -6.92 -31.93
C VAL A 126 1.59 -6.77 -33.19
N THR A 127 2.47 -7.74 -33.45
CA THR A 127 2.92 -7.96 -34.82
C THR A 127 1.70 -8.50 -35.54
N THR A 128 1.01 -7.61 -36.25
CA THR A 128 -0.09 -7.89 -37.17
C THR A 128 0.02 -9.30 -37.70
N ALA A 129 -0.82 -10.21 -37.18
CA ALA A 129 -1.03 -11.48 -37.85
C ALA A 129 -1.31 -11.13 -39.32
N PRO A 130 -0.64 -11.78 -40.30
CA PRO A 130 -0.91 -11.50 -41.70
C PRO A 130 -2.41 -11.61 -41.88
N THR A 131 -3.04 -10.52 -42.36
CA THR A 131 -4.47 -10.47 -42.62
C THR A 131 -4.85 -11.80 -43.26
N PRO A 132 -5.69 -12.63 -42.62
CA PRO A 132 -6.07 -13.90 -43.21
C PRO A 132 -6.66 -13.54 -44.57
N GLN A 133 -5.98 -13.96 -45.65
CA GLN A 133 -6.56 -13.82 -46.99
C GLN A 133 -7.93 -14.46 -46.90
N PRO A 134 -9.00 -13.79 -47.35
CA PRO A 134 -10.34 -14.36 -47.38
C PRO A 134 -10.25 -15.62 -48.22
N THR A 135 -10.08 -16.74 -47.54
CA THR A 135 -10.16 -18.04 -48.17
C THR A 135 -11.65 -18.17 -48.41
N LEU A 136 -12.04 -18.14 -49.68
CA LEU A 136 -13.38 -18.48 -50.12
C LEU A 136 -13.61 -19.93 -49.69
N GLN A 137 -13.98 -20.14 -48.43
CA GLN A 137 -14.46 -21.43 -47.97
C GLN A 137 -15.75 -21.66 -48.76
N PRO A 138 -15.82 -22.75 -49.53
CA PRO A 138 -17.07 -23.09 -50.21
C PRO A 138 -18.14 -23.20 -49.14
N THR A 139 -19.24 -22.48 -49.33
CA THR A 139 -20.43 -22.57 -48.50
C THR A 139 -20.71 -24.05 -48.22
N PRO A 140 -20.63 -24.53 -46.97
CA PRO A 140 -21.01 -25.90 -46.69
C PRO A 140 -22.49 -26.02 -47.03
N THR A 141 -22.79 -26.77 -48.08
CA THR A 141 -24.14 -27.25 -48.37
C THR A 141 -24.56 -28.08 -47.17
N MET A 142 -25.38 -27.52 -46.30
CA MET A 142 -25.98 -28.30 -45.22
C MET A 142 -26.80 -29.41 -45.86
N PRO A 143 -26.56 -30.70 -45.56
CA PRO A 143 -27.55 -31.72 -45.84
C PRO A 143 -28.78 -31.38 -44.99
N GLU A 144 -29.90 -31.21 -45.66
CA GLU A 144 -31.22 -31.02 -45.07
C GLU A 144 -31.51 -32.23 -44.17
N GLY A 145 -31.28 -32.04 -42.87
CA GLY A 145 -31.43 -33.09 -41.87
C GLY A 145 -32.91 -33.36 -41.67
N THR A 146 -33.35 -34.54 -42.11
CA THR A 146 -34.67 -35.09 -41.78
C THR A 146 -34.82 -35.15 -40.26
N PRO A 147 -35.86 -34.56 -39.66
CA PRO A 147 -36.08 -34.63 -38.22
C PRO A 147 -36.29 -36.08 -37.79
N ASP A 148 -35.49 -36.55 -36.83
CA ASP A 148 -35.63 -37.86 -36.21
C ASP A 148 -36.89 -37.86 -35.31
N PRO A 149 -37.93 -38.65 -35.63
CA PRO A 149 -39.15 -38.72 -34.84
C PRO A 149 -38.96 -39.44 -33.50
N SER A 150 -37.76 -39.94 -33.19
CA SER A 150 -37.46 -40.70 -31.97
C SER A 150 -36.91 -39.83 -30.84
N ALA A 151 -36.70 -38.53 -31.06
CA ALA A 151 -36.19 -37.64 -30.02
C ALA A 151 -37.24 -37.49 -28.89
N PRO A 152 -36.90 -37.85 -27.63
CA PRO A 152 -37.82 -37.67 -26.52
C PRO A 152 -38.12 -36.18 -26.30
N PRO A 153 -39.34 -35.83 -25.86
CA PRO A 153 -39.72 -34.44 -25.66
C PRO A 153 -38.80 -33.77 -24.62
N PRO A 154 -38.47 -32.48 -24.79
CA PRO A 154 -37.66 -31.75 -23.83
C PRO A 154 -38.37 -31.79 -22.47
N MET A 155 -37.69 -32.33 -21.46
CA MET A 155 -38.22 -32.30 -20.10
C MET A 155 -38.24 -30.85 -19.62
N SER A 156 -39.42 -30.37 -19.24
CA SER A 156 -39.61 -29.07 -18.61
C SER A 156 -38.79 -28.99 -17.33
N GLU A 157 -37.65 -28.32 -17.37
CA GLU A 157 -36.88 -28.02 -16.17
C GLU A 157 -37.71 -27.14 -15.23
N THR A 158 -37.92 -27.65 -14.02
CA THR A 158 -38.64 -26.94 -12.96
C THR A 158 -37.67 -25.92 -12.35
N PRO A 159 -38.04 -24.63 -12.22
CA PRO A 159 -37.14 -23.61 -11.71
C PRO A 159 -36.69 -23.94 -10.27
N PRO A 160 -35.42 -23.69 -9.92
CA PRO A 160 -34.91 -24.00 -8.59
C PRO A 160 -35.63 -23.15 -7.53
N THR A 161 -36.21 -23.83 -6.54
CA THR A 161 -36.76 -23.22 -5.33
C THR A 161 -35.67 -22.45 -4.60
N THR A 162 -35.73 -21.12 -4.66
CA THR A 162 -34.89 -20.21 -3.90
C THR A 162 -35.09 -20.45 -2.40
N ALA A 163 -34.05 -20.93 -1.71
CA ALA A 163 -34.05 -21.03 -0.26
C ALA A 163 -33.94 -19.62 0.36
N PRO A 164 -34.67 -19.32 1.45
CA PRO A 164 -34.64 -18.02 2.09
C PRO A 164 -33.29 -17.74 2.76
N LEU A 165 -32.80 -16.52 2.54
CA LEU A 165 -31.60 -15.93 3.11
C LEU A 165 -31.73 -15.87 4.64
N VAL A 166 -30.85 -16.56 5.36
CA VAL A 166 -30.76 -16.48 6.83
C VAL A 166 -29.80 -15.34 7.18
N GLU A 167 -30.32 -14.27 7.78
CA GLU A 167 -29.51 -13.16 8.28
C GLU A 167 -28.69 -13.59 9.52
N PRO A 168 -27.40 -13.22 9.61
CA PRO A 168 -26.59 -13.50 10.79
C PRO A 168 -26.90 -12.52 11.93
N THR A 169 -27.40 -13.04 13.05
CA THR A 169 -27.60 -12.31 14.29
C THR A 169 -26.24 -11.96 14.92
N THR A 170 -25.89 -10.68 14.94
CA THR A 170 -24.72 -10.15 15.67
C THR A 170 -25.04 -10.06 17.17
N SER A 171 -24.68 -11.10 17.92
CA SER A 171 -24.67 -11.03 19.38
C SER A 171 -23.40 -10.34 19.86
N GLY A 172 -23.55 -9.10 20.34
CA GLY A 172 -22.52 -8.42 21.11
C GLY A 172 -22.31 -9.07 22.47
N ALA A 173 -21.09 -8.92 23.00
CA ALA A 173 -20.81 -9.05 24.42
C ALA A 173 -19.57 -8.22 24.75
N SER A 174 -19.82 -7.09 25.41
CA SER A 174 -18.84 -6.30 26.14
C SER A 174 -18.47 -7.02 27.44
N SER A 175 -17.19 -7.01 27.82
CA SER A 175 -16.67 -6.85 29.20
C SER A 175 -15.17 -6.68 29.15
#